data_AF-A0A9W9ZIJ2-F1
#
_entry.id   AF-A0A9W9ZIJ2-F1
#
_cell.length_a   1.000
_cell.length_b   1.000
_cell.length_c   1.000
_cell.angle_alpha   90.00
_cell.angle_beta   90.00
_cell.angle_gamma   90.00
#
_symmetry.space_group_name_H-M   'P 1'
#
loop_
_entity.id
_entity.type
_entity.pdbx_description
1 polymer ?
#
loop_
_entity_poly.entity_id
_entity_poly.type
_entity_poly.pdbx_seq_one_letter_code
_entity_poly.pdbx_strand_id
1 'polypeptide(L)'
;MEQFKTYKVLFALILLHINIKAFAVQPNFQHARQLIIPPINYDTFCVEKPEGKDKIACRIRNEQTVGFIVCKASIFIDGTISVPCRQVIADEIVNLKTLRAAQIRTVTFSEPQINGVNCRDKPNELCSGFLEEWVGNDRGRFKHIRNRISYHTVQGLIQEVKSFTPQLGLVATVANLRAIRNYMHMVGPPPSYRQICDLQGFFLIEGGF
;
A
#
# COMPACT_ATOMS: atom_id res chain seq x y z
N MET A 1 -51.29 -50.70 11.89
CA MET A 1 -50.66 -50.23 10.65
C MET A 1 -50.48 -48.72 10.76
N GLU A 2 -49.34 -48.35 11.33
CA GLU A 2 -48.26 -47.62 10.61
C GLU A 2 -48.54 -46.11 10.59
N GLN A 3 -48.20 -45.39 11.67
CA GLN A 3 -46.93 -44.65 11.82
C GLN A 3 -46.47 -43.96 10.54
N PHE A 4 -46.77 -42.65 10.42
CA PHE A 4 -45.81 -41.70 9.86
C PHE A 4 -45.84 -40.41 10.70
N LYS A 5 -44.92 -40.36 11.67
CA LYS A 5 -44.58 -39.15 12.41
C LYS A 5 -43.92 -38.18 11.43
N THR A 6 -44.56 -37.04 11.18
CA THR A 6 -43.99 -35.94 10.40
C THR A 6 -42.92 -35.24 11.24
N TYR A 7 -41.67 -35.64 11.08
CA TYR A 7 -40.53 -34.90 11.64
C TYR A 7 -40.38 -33.60 10.83
N LYS A 8 -40.86 -32.49 11.40
CA LYS A 8 -40.52 -31.14 10.93
C LYS A 8 -39.03 -30.92 11.21
N VAL A 9 -38.19 -31.23 10.23
CA VAL A 9 -36.78 -30.84 10.24
C VAL A 9 -36.74 -29.32 10.11
N LEU A 10 -36.45 -28.66 11.23
CA LEU A 10 -36.21 -27.23 11.30
C LEU A 10 -34.87 -26.97 10.58
N PHE A 11 -34.93 -26.60 9.30
CA PHE A 11 -33.78 -26.03 8.59
C PHE A 11 -33.49 -24.66 9.20
N ALA A 12 -32.65 -24.64 10.24
CA ALA A 12 -32.00 -23.42 10.69
C ALA A 12 -31.05 -22.98 9.58
N LEU A 13 -31.57 -22.15 8.66
CA LEU A 13 -30.76 -21.31 7.78
C LEU A 13 -29.99 -20.34 8.68
N ILE A 14 -28.84 -20.79 9.17
CA ILE A 14 -27.80 -19.91 9.68
C ILE A 14 -27.28 -19.18 8.44
N LEU A 15 -27.96 -18.08 8.10
CA LEU A 15 -27.39 -17.01 7.31
C LEU A 15 -26.21 -16.48 8.13
N LEU A 16 -25.05 -17.10 7.92
CA LEU A 16 -23.77 -16.48 8.21
C LEU A 16 -23.79 -15.18 7.42
N HIS A 17 -24.18 -14.10 8.10
CA HIS A 17 -23.95 -12.75 7.62
C HIS A 17 -22.44 -12.57 7.67
N ILE A 18 -21.77 -13.07 6.63
CA ILE A 18 -20.45 -12.60 6.28
C ILE A 18 -20.70 -11.12 6.01
N ASN A 19 -20.48 -10.30 7.03
CA ASN A 19 -20.30 -8.88 6.90
C ASN A 19 -19.01 -8.73 6.08
N ILE A 20 -19.11 -8.96 4.78
CA ILE A 20 -18.22 -8.35 3.82
C ILE A 20 -18.57 -6.88 3.97
N LYS A 21 -17.96 -6.22 4.95
CA LYS A 21 -17.86 -4.77 4.94
C LYS A 21 -17.14 -4.49 3.64
N ALA A 22 -17.92 -4.19 2.59
CA ALA A 22 -17.40 -3.49 1.45
C ALA A 22 -16.69 -2.29 2.07
N PHE A 23 -15.35 -2.29 1.99
CA PHE A 23 -14.57 -1.18 2.50
C PHE A 23 -15.06 0.03 1.71
N ALA A 24 -15.89 0.86 2.35
CA ALA A 24 -16.41 2.05 1.73
C ALA A 24 -15.18 2.85 1.29
N VAL A 25 -15.05 3.04 -0.03
CA VAL A 25 -14.02 3.90 -0.59
C VAL A 25 -14.20 5.24 0.10
N GLN A 26 -13.17 5.69 0.84
CA GLN A 26 -13.26 6.96 1.56
C GLN A 26 -13.63 8.06 0.55
N PRO A 27 -14.56 8.99 0.86
CA PRO A 27 -15.06 9.97 -0.12
C PRO A 27 -13.96 10.78 -0.82
N ASN A 28 -12.86 11.05 -0.12
CA ASN A 28 -11.66 11.69 -0.66
C ASN A 28 -11.00 10.87 -1.79
N PHE A 29 -10.98 9.53 -1.74
CA PHE A 29 -10.47 8.70 -2.83
C PHE A 29 -11.35 8.74 -4.07
N GLN A 30 -12.68 8.81 -3.92
CA GLN A 30 -13.57 8.92 -5.07
C GLN A 30 -13.39 10.26 -5.77
N HIS A 31 -13.34 11.35 -5.00
CA HIS A 31 -13.07 12.69 -5.53
C HIS A 31 -11.69 12.76 -6.19
N ALA A 32 -10.63 12.30 -5.51
CA ALA A 32 -9.28 12.24 -6.05
C ALA A 32 -9.18 11.48 -7.38
N ARG A 33 -9.91 10.37 -7.54
CA ARG A 33 -9.96 9.63 -8.82
C ARG A 33 -10.48 10.48 -9.97
N GLN A 34 -11.46 11.34 -9.72
CA GLN A 34 -12.03 12.22 -10.75
C GLN A 34 -11.06 13.32 -11.18
N LEU A 35 -10.12 13.69 -10.30
CA LEU A 35 -9.08 14.69 -10.59
C LEU A 35 -7.93 14.14 -11.45
N ILE A 36 -7.81 12.82 -11.56
CA ILE A 36 -6.79 12.14 -12.35
C ILE A 36 -7.29 12.06 -13.80
N ILE A 37 -7.02 13.12 -14.56
CA ILE A 37 -7.41 13.27 -15.96
C ILE A 37 -6.14 13.25 -16.84
N PRO A 38 -5.95 12.26 -17.72
CA PRO A 38 -4.83 12.24 -18.65
C PRO A 38 -4.95 13.32 -19.75
N PRO A 39 -3.86 13.96 -20.18
CA PRO A 39 -2.51 13.88 -19.60
C PRO A 39 -2.43 14.68 -18.30
N ILE A 40 -1.88 14.07 -17.25
CA ILE A 40 -1.66 14.71 -15.95
C ILE A 40 -0.39 15.55 -16.02
N ASN A 41 -0.49 16.83 -15.66
CA ASN A 41 0.69 17.64 -15.36
C ASN A 41 1.01 17.52 -13.86
N TYR A 42 2.04 16.75 -13.53
CA TYR A 42 2.43 16.49 -12.14
C TYR A 42 2.85 17.75 -11.39
N ASP A 43 3.38 18.77 -12.07
CA ASP A 43 3.84 19.99 -11.38
C ASP A 43 2.65 20.86 -10.93
N THR A 44 1.54 20.84 -11.67
CA THR A 44 0.29 21.52 -11.26
C THR A 44 -0.60 20.61 -10.40
N PHE A 45 -0.53 19.30 -10.60
CA PHE A 45 -1.35 18.31 -9.88
C PHE A 45 -0.83 18.01 -8.47
N CYS A 46 0.49 18.03 -8.25
CA CYS A 46 1.11 17.66 -6.98
C CYS A 46 1.45 18.88 -6.11
N VAL A 47 1.43 18.69 -4.78
CA VAL A 47 1.98 19.64 -3.79
C VAL A 47 3.29 19.14 -3.21
N GLU A 48 3.39 17.84 -2.95
CA GLU A 48 4.58 17.17 -2.44
C GLU A 48 4.86 15.94 -3.29
N LYS A 49 6.15 15.63 -3.47
CA LYS A 49 6.56 14.54 -4.35
C LYS A 49 7.86 13.85 -3.90
N PRO A 50 7.78 12.89 -2.98
CA PRO A 50 8.84 11.91 -2.76
C PRO A 50 9.03 11.07 -4.02
N GLU A 51 10.27 10.94 -4.46
CA GLU A 51 10.61 10.19 -5.65
C GLU A 51 11.53 9.00 -5.32
N GLY A 52 11.24 7.87 -5.95
CA GLY A 52 12.16 6.76 -6.09
C GLY A 52 12.56 6.55 -7.55
N LYS A 53 13.49 5.63 -7.77
CA LYS A 53 13.93 5.24 -9.12
C LYS A 53 12.77 4.75 -10.00
N ASP A 54 11.90 3.92 -9.41
CA ASP A 54 10.87 3.16 -10.14
C ASP A 54 9.43 3.64 -9.86
N LYS A 55 9.23 4.50 -8.85
CA LYS A 55 7.92 5.03 -8.43
C LYS A 55 7.97 6.53 -8.06
N ILE A 56 6.87 7.24 -8.25
CA ILE A 56 6.56 8.55 -7.64
C ILE A 56 5.48 8.34 -6.58
N ALA A 57 5.60 9.04 -5.45
CA ALA A 57 4.47 9.35 -4.58
C ALA A 57 4.13 10.85 -4.74
N CYS A 58 2.87 11.20 -4.96
CA CYS A 58 2.44 12.58 -5.19
C CYS A 58 1.25 12.95 -4.30
N ARG A 59 1.36 13.98 -3.47
CA ARG A 59 0.19 14.52 -2.76
C ARG A 59 -0.66 15.37 -3.68
N ILE A 60 -1.95 15.03 -3.82
CA ILE A 60 -2.87 15.70 -4.74
C ILE A 60 -3.20 17.10 -4.22
N ARG A 61 -3.02 18.13 -5.06
CA ARG A 61 -3.19 19.53 -4.67
C ARG A 61 -4.59 19.88 -4.18
N ASN A 62 -5.60 19.38 -4.89
CA ASN A 62 -7.01 19.65 -4.59
C ASN A 62 -7.63 18.60 -3.65
N GLU A 63 -6.85 17.63 -3.17
CA GLU A 63 -7.26 16.63 -2.19
C GLU A 63 -6.04 16.18 -1.38
N GLN A 64 -5.55 17.07 -0.51
CA GLN A 64 -4.24 16.91 0.16
C GLN A 64 -4.17 15.71 1.12
N THR A 65 -5.30 15.12 1.46
CA THR A 65 -5.35 13.89 2.28
C THR A 65 -5.04 12.63 1.46
N VAL A 66 -4.81 12.77 0.15
CA VAL A 66 -4.63 11.65 -0.77
C VAL A 66 -3.31 11.76 -1.52
N GLY A 67 -2.55 10.67 -1.47
CA GLY A 67 -1.37 10.41 -2.28
C GLY A 67 -1.74 9.63 -3.55
N PHE A 68 -1.10 9.95 -4.67
CA PHE A 68 -1.10 9.14 -5.87
C PHE A 68 0.27 8.47 -6.04
N ILE A 69 0.30 7.15 -5.88
CA ILE A 69 1.49 6.32 -6.08
C ILE A 69 1.50 5.80 -7.50
N VAL A 70 2.55 6.12 -8.27
CA VAL A 70 2.65 5.81 -9.69
C VAL A 70 3.94 5.07 -9.98
N CYS A 71 3.85 3.89 -10.59
CA CYS A 71 4.99 3.16 -11.11
C CYS A 71 5.43 3.76 -12.45
N LYS A 72 6.69 4.20 -12.55
CA LYS A 72 7.28 4.91 -13.69
C LYS A 72 7.86 4.01 -14.76
N ALA A 73 8.29 2.81 -14.36
CA ALA A 73 9.05 1.90 -15.19
C ALA A 73 8.86 0.48 -14.69
N SER A 74 8.92 -0.48 -15.62
CA SER A 74 8.98 -1.89 -15.25
C SER A 74 10.11 -2.14 -14.26
N ILE A 75 9.84 -2.97 -13.26
CA ILE A 75 10.86 -3.41 -12.32
C ILE A 75 11.56 -4.65 -12.87
N PHE A 76 12.84 -4.80 -12.61
CA PHE A 76 13.59 -6.00 -12.95
C PHE A 76 13.78 -6.86 -11.70
N ILE A 77 13.25 -8.08 -11.72
CA ILE A 77 13.53 -9.11 -10.71
C ILE A 77 14.85 -9.80 -11.11
N ASP A 78 15.79 -9.84 -10.17
CA ASP A 78 17.13 -10.43 -10.33
C ASP A 78 17.88 -9.96 -11.59
N GLY A 79 17.60 -8.72 -12.03
CA GLY A 79 18.21 -8.13 -13.22
C GLY A 79 17.79 -8.75 -14.57
N THR A 80 16.86 -9.71 -14.58
CA THR A 80 16.55 -10.53 -15.76
C THR A 80 15.08 -10.48 -16.16
N ILE A 81 14.16 -10.46 -15.19
CA ILE A 81 12.72 -10.52 -15.47
C ILE A 81 12.14 -9.12 -15.37
N SER A 82 11.71 -8.57 -16.50
CA SER A 82 10.99 -7.30 -16.55
C SER A 82 9.52 -7.51 -16.19
N VAL A 83 9.07 -6.89 -15.10
CA VAL A 83 7.67 -6.91 -14.65
C VAL A 83 7.03 -5.56 -14.97
N PRO A 84 5.96 -5.51 -15.79
CA PRO A 84 5.34 -4.26 -16.20
C PRO A 84 4.66 -3.57 -15.03
N CYS A 85 4.63 -2.23 -15.03
CA CYS A 85 4.04 -1.43 -13.95
C CYS A 85 2.62 -1.84 -13.57
N ARG A 86 1.80 -2.24 -14.54
CA ARG A 86 0.44 -2.75 -14.29
C ARG A 86 0.45 -3.92 -13.31
N GLN A 87 1.37 -4.87 -13.51
CA GLN A 87 1.52 -6.04 -12.65
C GLN A 87 2.13 -5.65 -11.30
N VAL A 88 3.14 -4.78 -11.30
CA VAL A 88 3.76 -4.26 -10.05
C VAL A 88 2.72 -3.64 -9.12
N ILE A 89 1.83 -2.82 -9.67
CA ILE A 89 0.78 -2.17 -8.88
C ILE A 89 -0.28 -3.17 -8.41
N ALA A 90 -0.65 -4.14 -9.25
CA ALA A 90 -1.59 -5.18 -8.85
C ALA A 90 -1.04 -6.00 -7.66
N ASP A 91 0.22 -6.42 -7.75
CA ASP A 91 0.89 -7.18 -6.69
C ASP A 91 1.06 -6.36 -5.41
N GLU A 92 1.37 -5.06 -5.53
CA GLU A 92 1.42 -4.14 -4.40
C GLU A 92 0.07 -4.07 -3.67
N ILE A 93 -1.03 -3.87 -4.39
CA ILE A 93 -2.38 -3.85 -3.80
C ILE A 93 -2.67 -5.18 -3.09
N VAL A 94 -2.34 -6.31 -3.70
CA VAL A 94 -2.53 -7.64 -3.07
C VAL A 94 -1.71 -7.78 -1.79
N ASN A 95 -0.44 -7.33 -1.80
CA ASN A 95 0.41 -7.34 -0.62
C ASN A 95 -0.19 -6.46 0.49
N LEU A 96 -0.59 -5.22 0.18
CA LEU A 96 -1.19 -4.30 1.14
C LEU A 96 -2.51 -4.85 1.73
N LYS A 97 -3.37 -5.48 0.91
CA LYS A 97 -4.56 -6.19 1.39
C LYS A 97 -4.20 -7.30 2.39
N THR A 98 -3.15 -8.05 2.09
CA THR A 98 -2.70 -9.15 2.94
C THR A 98 -2.17 -8.64 4.29
N LEU A 99 -1.38 -7.57 4.28
CA LEU A 99 -0.88 -6.95 5.51
C LEU A 99 -2.03 -6.39 6.37
N ARG A 100 -3.00 -5.72 5.76
CA ARG A 100 -4.20 -5.23 6.48
C ARG A 100 -5.03 -6.36 7.08
N ALA A 101 -5.20 -7.47 6.36
CA ALA A 101 -5.89 -8.64 6.87
C ALA A 101 -5.18 -9.25 8.09
N ALA A 102 -3.85 -9.14 8.14
CA ALA A 102 -3.02 -9.52 9.30
C ALA A 102 -2.99 -8.47 10.42
N GLN A 103 -3.87 -7.45 10.37
CA GLN A 103 -3.98 -6.35 11.34
C GLN A 103 -2.69 -5.51 11.48
N ILE A 104 -1.83 -5.53 10.47
CA ILE A 104 -0.67 -4.65 10.40
C ILE A 104 -1.19 -3.25 10.12
N ARG A 105 -0.81 -2.28 10.97
CA ARG A 105 -1.13 -0.87 10.75
C ARG A 105 -0.37 -0.43 9.51
N THR A 106 -1.12 -0.06 8.49
CA THR A 106 -0.67 0.46 7.20
C THR A 106 -1.58 1.62 6.83
N VAL A 107 -1.10 2.52 5.96
CA VAL A 107 -1.95 3.57 5.40
C VAL A 107 -3.12 2.98 4.61
N THR A 108 -4.24 3.70 4.58
CA THR A 108 -5.39 3.28 3.77
C THR A 108 -5.03 3.44 2.29
N PHE A 109 -5.50 2.54 1.42
CA PHE A 109 -5.31 2.64 -0.03
C PHE A 109 -6.62 2.37 -0.78
N SER A 110 -6.64 2.73 -2.06
CA SER A 110 -7.81 2.64 -2.93
C SER A 110 -7.71 1.48 -3.91
N GLU A 111 -8.88 0.92 -4.24
CA GLU A 111 -9.09 -0.05 -5.31
C GLU A 111 -10.15 0.49 -6.29
N PRO A 112 -10.15 0.08 -7.57
CA PRO A 112 -9.12 -0.72 -8.24
C PRO A 112 -7.90 0.13 -8.64
N GLN A 113 -6.81 -0.49 -9.12
CA GLN A 113 -5.69 0.27 -9.67
C GLN A 113 -6.11 1.23 -10.79
N ILE A 114 -5.36 2.32 -10.94
CA ILE A 114 -5.50 3.33 -11.99
C ILE A 114 -4.49 3.00 -13.10
N ASN A 115 -4.93 3.02 -14.35
CA ASN A 115 -4.10 2.69 -15.52
C ASN A 115 -4.17 3.80 -16.56
N GLY A 116 -3.18 3.86 -17.45
CA GLY A 116 -3.22 4.74 -18.62
C GLY A 116 -2.95 6.21 -18.31
N VAL A 117 -2.34 6.50 -17.17
CA VAL A 117 -1.85 7.86 -16.88
C VAL A 117 -0.50 8.05 -17.55
N ASN A 118 -0.18 9.25 -18.00
CA ASN A 118 1.16 9.55 -18.51
C ASN A 118 2.20 9.42 -17.39
N CYS A 119 3.36 8.86 -17.74
CA CYS A 119 4.51 8.84 -16.85
C CYS A 119 5.18 10.23 -16.84
N ARG A 120 5.42 10.81 -15.65
CA ARG A 120 5.98 12.17 -15.52
C ARG A 120 7.24 12.38 -16.37
N ASP A 121 8.23 11.53 -16.16
CA ASP A 121 9.57 11.70 -16.74
C ASP A 121 9.66 11.10 -18.15
N LYS A 122 8.59 10.45 -18.60
CA LYS A 122 8.48 9.77 -19.89
C LYS A 122 7.08 9.99 -20.46
N PRO A 123 6.77 11.19 -20.97
CA PRO A 123 5.40 11.60 -21.31
C PRO A 123 4.72 10.73 -22.37
N ASN A 124 5.49 9.97 -23.15
CA ASN A 124 5.01 9.03 -24.16
C ASN A 124 4.79 7.60 -23.62
N GLU A 125 5.17 7.32 -22.37
CA GLU A 125 4.90 6.04 -21.70
C GLU A 125 3.66 6.16 -20.80
N LEU A 126 2.91 5.05 -20.71
CA LEU A 126 1.75 4.94 -19.83
C LEU A 126 2.13 4.18 -18.55
N CYS A 127 1.72 4.77 -17.44
CA CYS A 127 1.97 4.33 -16.09
C CYS A 127 0.68 3.75 -15.47
N SER A 128 0.89 2.97 -14.41
CA SER A 128 -0.17 2.49 -13.51
C SER A 128 0.11 2.95 -12.10
N GLY A 129 -0.94 3.12 -11.31
CA GLY A 129 -0.84 3.58 -9.93
C GLY A 129 -2.06 3.26 -9.09
N PHE A 130 -2.04 3.71 -7.83
CA PHE A 130 -3.18 3.65 -6.92
C PHE A 130 -3.14 4.86 -5.98
N LEU A 131 -4.28 5.16 -5.35
CA LEU A 131 -4.33 6.19 -4.32
C LEU A 131 -4.10 5.60 -2.94
N GLU A 132 -3.42 6.35 -2.08
CA GLU A 132 -3.25 6.06 -0.67
C GLU A 132 -3.55 7.27 0.21
N GLU A 133 -3.77 7.05 1.50
CA GLU A 133 -3.89 8.11 2.48
C GLU A 133 -2.54 8.82 2.61
N TRP A 134 -2.53 10.13 2.40
CA TRP A 134 -1.36 10.95 2.68
C TRP A 134 -1.34 11.33 4.16
N VAL A 135 -0.29 10.89 4.86
CA VAL A 135 -0.13 11.19 6.29
C VAL A 135 0.64 12.50 6.44
N GLY A 136 0.05 13.47 7.13
CA GLY A 136 0.69 14.74 7.46
C GLY A 136 1.84 14.56 8.45
N ASN A 137 2.76 15.54 8.50
CA ASN A 137 3.93 15.54 9.39
C ASN A 137 3.58 15.48 10.89
N ASP A 138 2.33 15.82 11.24
CA ASP A 138 1.72 15.74 12.57
C ASP A 138 1.30 14.33 12.96
N ARG A 139 1.16 13.41 11.99
CA ARG A 139 0.76 12.01 12.20
C ARG A 139 1.83 11.00 11.81
N GLY A 140 2.75 11.35 10.92
CA GLY A 140 3.81 10.45 10.47
C GLY A 140 4.82 11.12 9.56
N ARG A 141 5.88 10.39 9.19
CA ARG A 141 6.92 10.88 8.27
C ARG A 141 7.24 9.83 7.22
N PHE A 142 7.25 10.27 5.96
CA PHE A 142 7.67 9.43 4.84
C PHE A 142 9.18 9.17 4.90
N LYS A 143 9.59 7.90 4.73
CA LYS A 143 11.01 7.51 4.70
C LYS A 143 11.28 6.47 3.60
N HIS A 144 12.28 6.75 2.76
CA HIS A 144 12.74 5.84 1.72
C HIS A 144 13.66 4.73 2.29
N ILE A 145 13.11 3.63 2.82
CA ILE A 145 13.92 2.56 3.42
C ILE A 145 14.93 1.99 2.42
N ARG A 146 14.52 1.72 1.17
CA ARG A 146 15.39 1.15 0.13
C ARG A 146 16.67 1.97 -0.07
N ASN A 147 16.55 3.29 -0.17
CA ASN A 147 17.72 4.19 -0.31
C ASN A 147 18.62 4.13 0.93
N ARG A 148 18.02 4.08 2.13
CA ARG A 148 18.79 3.97 3.38
C ARG A 148 19.56 2.66 3.47
N ILE A 149 19.01 1.56 2.96
CA ILE A 149 19.72 0.28 2.83
C ILE A 149 20.86 0.40 1.83
N SER A 150 20.59 0.84 0.60
CA SER A 150 21.61 0.96 -0.46
C SER A 150 22.75 1.90 -0.09
N TYR A 151 22.48 2.95 0.69
CA TYR A 151 23.49 3.91 1.14
C TYR A 151 24.10 3.57 2.51
N HIS A 152 23.80 2.39 3.08
CA HIS A 152 24.30 1.98 4.40
C HIS A 152 23.97 2.98 5.55
N THR A 153 22.85 3.69 5.46
CA THR A 153 22.39 4.71 6.42
C THR A 153 21.18 4.28 7.25
N VAL A 154 20.95 2.97 7.40
CA VAL A 154 19.83 2.41 8.19
C VAL A 154 19.88 2.87 9.66
N GLN A 155 21.07 3.02 10.25
CA GLN A 155 21.18 3.56 11.61
C GLN A 155 20.65 4.99 11.72
N GLY A 156 20.90 5.83 10.71
CA GLY A 156 20.33 7.17 10.65
C GLY A 156 18.80 7.14 10.58
N LEU A 157 18.23 6.25 9.77
CA LEU A 157 16.78 6.04 9.74
C LEU A 157 16.22 5.64 11.10
N ILE A 158 16.87 4.72 11.81
CA ILE A 158 16.45 4.29 13.16
C ILE A 158 16.43 5.49 14.12
N GLN A 159 17.46 6.33 14.11
CA GLN A 159 17.52 7.51 14.96
C GLN A 159 16.45 8.54 14.59
N GLU A 160 16.20 8.74 13.29
CA GLU A 160 15.12 9.61 12.83
C GLU A 160 13.77 9.12 13.34
N VAL A 161 13.43 7.83 13.21
CA VAL A 161 12.15 7.28 13.72
C VAL A 161 12.05 7.44 15.24
N LYS A 162 13.12 7.15 15.97
CA LYS A 162 13.16 7.35 17.43
C LYS A 162 12.97 8.81 17.85
N SER A 163 13.33 9.77 17.00
CA SER A 163 13.23 11.19 17.37
C SER A 163 11.80 11.73 17.33
N PHE A 164 10.85 11.02 16.70
CA PHE A 164 9.46 11.47 16.58
C PHE A 164 8.42 10.44 16.99
N THR A 165 8.81 9.18 17.26
CA THR A 165 7.90 8.13 17.74
C THR A 165 8.17 7.85 19.23
N PRO A 166 7.16 7.91 20.13
CA PRO A 166 7.32 7.63 21.54
C PRO A 166 7.58 6.13 21.77
N GLN A 167 8.10 5.78 22.94
CA GLN A 167 8.57 4.42 23.24
C GLN A 167 7.50 3.33 23.00
N LEU A 168 6.24 3.56 23.40
CA LEU A 168 5.14 2.62 23.13
C LEU A 168 4.87 2.44 21.63
N GLY A 169 4.95 3.53 20.86
CA GLY A 169 4.81 3.49 19.41
C GLY A 169 5.97 2.76 18.72
N LEU A 170 7.18 2.84 19.27
CA LEU A 170 8.33 2.09 18.76
C LEU A 170 8.13 0.57 18.90
N VAL A 171 7.52 0.11 20.01
CA VAL A 171 7.18 -1.32 20.18
C VAL A 171 6.23 -1.79 19.09
N ALA A 172 5.17 -1.01 18.82
CA ALA A 172 4.25 -1.29 17.74
C ALA A 172 4.95 -1.30 16.37
N THR A 173 5.81 -0.31 16.09
CA THR A 173 6.58 -0.20 14.85
C THR A 173 7.46 -1.43 14.63
N VAL A 174 8.18 -1.88 15.67
CA VAL A 174 9.00 -3.09 15.62
C VAL A 174 8.16 -4.33 15.34
N ALA A 175 6.97 -4.46 15.96
CA ALA A 175 6.07 -5.57 15.70
C ALA A 175 5.60 -5.60 14.22
N ASN A 176 5.19 -4.44 13.68
CA ASN A 176 4.77 -4.33 12.28
C ASN A 176 5.93 -4.67 11.32
N LEU A 177 7.13 -4.13 11.54
CA LEU A 177 8.31 -4.43 10.72
C LEU A 177 8.68 -5.92 10.75
N ARG A 178 8.56 -6.58 11.91
CA ARG A 178 8.78 -8.04 12.02
C ARG A 178 7.74 -8.82 11.23
N ALA A 179 6.48 -8.42 11.30
CA ALA A 179 5.40 -9.08 10.56
C ALA A 179 5.57 -8.91 9.05
N ILE A 180 5.91 -7.70 8.58
CA ILE A 180 6.24 -7.40 7.18
C ILE A 180 7.41 -8.25 6.71
N ARG A 181 8.51 -8.29 7.48
CA ARG A 181 9.68 -9.12 7.16
C ARG A 181 9.31 -10.60 7.02
N ASN A 182 8.51 -11.13 7.95
CA ASN A 182 8.09 -12.53 7.91
C ASN A 182 7.19 -12.81 6.70
N TYR A 183 6.31 -11.88 6.32
CA TYR A 183 5.49 -11.99 5.12
C TYR A 183 6.31 -11.96 3.83
N MET A 184 7.31 -11.08 3.77
CA MET A 184 8.22 -10.98 2.62
C MET A 184 9.07 -12.23 2.41
N HIS A 185 9.31 -13.00 3.48
CA HIS A 185 10.06 -14.24 3.41
C HIS A 185 9.14 -15.42 3.05
N MET A 186 9.25 -15.95 1.82
CA MET A 186 8.55 -17.18 1.47
C MET A 186 9.40 -18.39 1.87
N VAL A 187 8.78 -19.33 2.58
CA VAL A 187 9.47 -20.55 3.04
C VAL A 187 9.42 -21.61 1.93
N GLY A 188 10.60 -22.05 1.46
CA GLY A 188 10.76 -23.14 0.49
C GLY A 188 12.09 -23.01 -0.27
N PRO A 189 12.66 -24.12 -0.79
CA PRO A 189 13.82 -24.07 -1.69
C PRO A 189 13.38 -23.91 -3.17
N PRO A 190 13.96 -22.97 -3.93
CA PRO A 190 14.87 -21.90 -3.50
C PRO A 190 14.12 -20.83 -2.68
N PRO A 191 14.81 -20.15 -1.72
CA PRO A 191 14.21 -19.05 -0.98
C PRO A 191 13.71 -18.02 -1.98
N SER A 192 12.42 -17.71 -1.90
CA SER A 192 11.80 -16.68 -2.72
C SER A 192 11.27 -15.58 -1.82
N TYR A 193 11.21 -14.37 -2.36
CA TYR A 193 10.78 -13.20 -1.60
C TYR A 193 9.55 -12.59 -2.24
N ARG A 194 8.55 -12.24 -1.44
CA ARG A 194 7.52 -11.31 -1.88
C ARG A 194 8.14 -9.92 -1.87
N GLN A 195 8.18 -9.28 -3.03
CA GLN A 195 8.65 -7.91 -3.11
C GLN A 195 7.48 -6.97 -2.79
N ILE A 196 7.57 -6.28 -1.66
CA ILE A 196 6.80 -5.07 -1.42
C ILE A 196 7.63 -3.95 -2.04
N CYS A 197 7.26 -3.55 -3.26
CA CYS A 197 8.02 -2.58 -4.02
C CYS A 197 7.95 -1.18 -3.38
N ASP A 198 7.00 -1.00 -2.45
CA ASP A 198 6.91 0.13 -1.54
C ASP A 198 7.29 -0.20 -0.08
N LEU A 199 8.51 -0.70 0.13
CA LEU A 199 9.16 -0.55 1.45
C LEU A 199 9.42 0.94 1.80
N GLN A 200 8.92 1.89 1.02
CA GLN A 200 8.90 3.31 1.34
C GLN A 200 7.54 3.56 1.98
N GLY A 201 7.53 4.08 3.21
CA GLY A 201 6.30 4.14 3.98
C GLY A 201 6.32 5.28 4.99
N PHE A 202 5.15 5.50 5.58
CA PHE A 202 4.96 6.50 6.62
C PHE A 202 5.19 5.87 7.98
N PHE A 203 6.32 6.20 8.60
CA PHE A 203 6.50 5.89 10.01
C PHE A 203 5.58 6.79 10.83
N LEU A 204 4.58 6.19 11.47
CA LEU A 204 3.59 6.90 12.26
C LEU A 204 4.19 7.41 13.57
N ILE A 205 3.81 8.62 13.96
CA ILE A 205 4.22 9.22 15.23
C ILE A 205 3.74 8.35 16.38
N GLU A 206 2.50 7.84 16.37
CA GLU A 206 1.99 6.95 17.44
C GLU A 206 2.45 5.49 17.30
N GLY A 207 3.25 5.17 16.29
CA GLY A 207 3.75 3.83 16.01
C GLY A 207 2.93 3.06 14.97
N GLY A 208 3.66 2.28 14.16
CA GLY A 208 3.14 1.63 12.96
C GLY A 208 4.08 1.84 11.77
N PHE A 209 3.73 1.26 10.63
CA PHE A 209 4.41 1.43 9.36
C PHE A 209 3.44 1.98 8.30
#